data_AF-A0A3D8HV01-F1
#
_entry.id   AF-A0A3D8HV01-F1
#
_cell.length_a   1.000
_cell.length_b   1.000
_cell.length_c   1.000
_cell.angle_alpha   90.00
_cell.angle_beta   90.00
_cell.angle_gamma   90.00
#
_symmetry.space_group_name_H-M   'P 1'
#
loop_
_entity.id
_entity.type
_entity.pdbx_description
1 polymer ?
#
loop_
_entity_poly.entity_id
_entity_poly.type
_entity_poly.pdbx_seq_one_letter_code
_entity_poly.pdbx_strand_id
1 'polypeptide(L)'
;MFELVASLSLFVFVIVSALIIVAKVSKKTPVVIRSGDDFSYEEVITYETIMVTIESEDSTFIDLQDAVKEMFSYYDVLNLSKTQKRLFLFALSKHPNVKSPLVLSALNEMSKRNPDMAKDLDLSVRRGLDRR
;
A
#
# COMPACT_ATOMS: atom_id res chain seq x y z
N MET A 1 -35.92 27.63 -28.90
CA MET A 1 -35.92 26.15 -28.87
C MET A 1 -34.51 25.58 -28.98
N PHE A 2 -33.69 26.00 -29.97
CA PHE A 2 -32.31 25.54 -30.14
C PHE A 2 -31.39 25.80 -28.93
N GLU A 3 -31.44 26.99 -28.32
CA GLU A 3 -30.62 27.32 -27.15
C GLU A 3 -30.95 26.47 -25.91
N LEU A 4 -32.23 26.08 -25.78
CA LEU A 4 -32.72 25.27 -24.67
C LEU A 4 -32.33 23.79 -24.84
N VAL A 5 -32.28 23.31 -26.09
CA VAL A 5 -31.78 21.96 -26.42
C VAL A 5 -30.26 21.91 -26.27
N ALA A 6 -29.55 22.96 -26.65
CA ALA A 6 -28.09 23.04 -26.52
C ALA A 6 -27.64 23.08 -25.05
N SER A 7 -28.32 23.87 -24.21
CA SER A 7 -28.01 23.93 -22.77
C SER A 7 -28.31 22.60 -22.06
N LEU A 8 -29.42 21.94 -22.42
CA LEU A 8 -29.80 20.65 -21.86
C LEU A 8 -28.86 19.52 -22.30
N SER A 9 -28.39 19.56 -23.56
CA SER A 9 -27.37 18.64 -24.08
C SER A 9 -26.03 18.80 -23.34
N LEU A 10 -25.59 20.04 -23.10
CA LEU A 10 -24.33 20.30 -22.40
C LEU A 10 -24.43 19.86 -20.93
N PHE A 11 -25.57 20.09 -20.29
CA PHE A 11 -25.82 19.65 -18.91
C PHE A 11 -25.77 18.13 -18.76
N VAL A 12 -26.40 17.38 -19.69
CA VAL A 12 -26.35 15.92 -19.69
C VAL A 12 -24.92 15.41 -19.92
N PHE A 13 -24.15 16.03 -20.82
CA PHE A 13 -22.77 15.65 -21.08
C PHE A 13 -21.86 15.83 -19.85
N VAL A 14 -22.03 16.93 -19.11
CA VAL A 14 -21.30 17.17 -17.85
C VAL A 14 -21.64 16.13 -16.79
N ILE A 15 -22.93 15.76 -16.64
CA ILE A 15 -23.34 14.73 -15.68
C ILE A 15 -22.76 13.36 -16.03
N VAL A 16 -22.83 12.97 -17.31
CA VAL A 16 -22.33 11.67 -17.77
C VAL A 16 -20.81 11.58 -17.61
N SER A 17 -20.07 12.63 -17.97
CA SER A 17 -18.62 12.67 -17.79
C SER A 17 -18.22 12.61 -16.30
N ALA A 18 -18.93 13.32 -15.42
CA ALA A 18 -18.72 13.24 -13.98
C ALA A 18 -18.96 11.82 -13.43
N LEU A 19 -20.03 11.14 -13.86
CA LEU A 19 -20.32 9.76 -13.46
C LEU A 19 -19.23 8.78 -13.90
N ILE A 20 -18.69 8.94 -15.11
CA ILE A 20 -17.60 8.07 -15.62
C ILE A 20 -16.32 8.25 -14.80
N ILE A 21 -15.98 9.48 -14.42
CA ILE A 21 -14.80 9.78 -13.60
C ILE A 21 -14.94 9.17 -12.21
N VAL A 22 -16.10 9.35 -11.55
CA VAL A 22 -16.37 8.79 -10.23
C VAL A 22 -16.35 7.25 -10.26
N ALA A 23 -16.94 6.64 -11.29
CA ALA A 23 -16.93 5.18 -11.45
C ALA A 23 -15.52 4.61 -11.68
N LYS A 24 -14.64 5.34 -12.39
CA LYS A 24 -13.24 4.93 -12.59
C LYS A 24 -12.38 5.07 -11.33
N VAL A 25 -12.68 6.03 -10.47
CA VAL A 25 -11.95 6.28 -9.21
C VAL A 25 -12.42 5.35 -8.10
N SER A 26 -13.66 4.89 -8.13
CA SER A 26 -14.22 3.93 -7.16
C SER A 26 -13.80 2.48 -7.44
N LYS A 27 -12.50 2.23 -7.61
CA LYS A 27 -11.98 0.87 -7.49
C LYS A 27 -11.99 0.52 -6.00
N LYS A 28 -12.87 -0.40 -5.61
CA LYS A 28 -12.95 -0.96 -4.26
C LYS A 28 -11.55 -1.41 -3.82
N THR A 29 -10.98 -0.73 -2.83
CA THR A 29 -9.83 -1.23 -2.08
C THR A 29 -10.27 -2.57 -1.47
N PRO A 30 -9.60 -3.67 -1.78
CA PRO A 30 -9.96 -4.96 -1.20
C PRO A 30 -9.67 -4.91 0.31
N VAL A 31 -10.73 -5.09 1.09
CA VAL A 31 -10.73 -5.10 2.55
C VAL A 31 -10.63 -6.55 3.00
N VAL A 32 -9.57 -6.90 3.74
CA VAL A 32 -9.49 -8.18 4.44
C VAL A 32 -9.80 -7.93 5.90
N ILE A 33 -10.84 -8.61 6.40
CA ILE A 33 -11.33 -8.48 7.76
C ILE A 33 -10.73 -9.61 8.59
N ARG A 34 -10.02 -9.25 9.67
CA ARG A 34 -9.62 -10.18 10.73
C ARG A 34 -10.78 -10.34 11.71
N SER A 35 -11.20 -11.57 11.98
CA SER A 35 -12.06 -11.89 13.13
C SER A 35 -11.15 -12.22 14.32
N GLY A 36 -11.04 -11.32 15.29
CA GLY A 36 -10.35 -11.56 16.56
C GLY A 36 -11.35 -11.90 17.66
N ASP A 37 -11.13 -13.02 18.35
CA ASP A 37 -11.82 -13.41 19.59
C ASP A 37 -11.31 -12.54 20.75
N ASP A 38 -11.86 -11.33 20.88
CA ASP A 38 -12.19 -10.60 22.13
C ASP A 38 -12.45 -9.14 21.75
N PHE A 39 -13.67 -8.66 22.03
CA PHE A 39 -14.15 -7.28 21.79
C PHE A 39 -13.95 -6.74 20.36
N SER A 40 -14.95 -7.07 19.54
CA SER A 40 -15.12 -6.76 18.11
C SER A 40 -14.84 -5.31 17.69
N TYR A 41 -13.63 -5.07 17.19
CA TYR A 41 -13.40 -4.17 16.07
C TYR A 41 -12.88 -5.04 14.92
N GLU A 42 -13.59 -5.04 13.78
CA GLU A 42 -13.09 -5.66 12.54
C GLU A 42 -11.87 -4.86 12.09
N GLU A 43 -10.67 -5.35 12.42
CA GLU A 43 -9.44 -4.68 12.01
C GLU A 43 -9.23 -4.91 10.51
N VAL A 44 -9.47 -3.86 9.74
CA VAL A 44 -9.23 -3.85 8.30
C VAL A 44 -7.73 -3.73 8.08
N ILE A 45 -7.14 -4.78 7.53
CA ILE A 45 -5.71 -4.78 7.22
C ILE A 45 -5.51 -4.09 5.87
N THR A 46 -5.04 -2.85 5.90
CA THR A 46 -4.61 -2.12 4.70
C THR A 46 -3.10 -1.92 4.68
N TYR A 47 -2.60 -1.45 3.54
CA TYR A 47 -1.20 -1.05 3.41
C TYR A 47 -0.82 0.02 4.44
N GLU A 48 -1.71 0.98 4.68
CA GLU A 48 -1.54 2.06 5.63
C GLU A 48 -1.44 1.53 7.06
N THR A 49 -2.30 0.57 7.44
CA THR A 49 -2.23 -0.08 8.77
C THR A 49 -0.86 -0.69 9.03
N ILE A 50 -0.31 -1.43 8.06
CA ILE A 50 1.03 -2.03 8.17
C ILE A 50 2.13 -0.96 8.24
N MET A 51 1.99 0.11 7.44
CA MET A 51 2.98 1.18 7.40
C MET A 51 3.04 1.99 8.70
N VAL A 52 1.95 2.12 9.44
CA VAL A 52 1.94 2.79 10.76
C VAL A 52 2.95 2.13 11.70
N THR A 53 2.96 0.80 11.77
CA THR A 53 3.95 0.05 12.57
C THR A 53 5.37 0.23 12.04
N ILE A 54 5.57 0.30 10.73
CA ILE A 54 6.92 0.44 10.15
C ILE A 54 7.45 1.87 10.25
N GLU A 55 6.59 2.88 10.32
CA GLU A 55 7.01 4.29 10.42
C GLU A 55 7.13 4.79 11.85
N SER A 56 6.49 4.12 12.81
CA SER A 56 6.58 4.44 14.23
C SER A 56 7.95 4.05 14.80
N GLU A 57 8.75 5.05 15.18
CA GLU A 57 10.10 4.85 15.76
C GLU A 57 10.10 4.01 17.04
N ASP A 58 8.98 3.97 17.76
CA ASP A 58 8.79 3.20 18.99
C ASP A 58 8.56 1.69 18.74
N SER A 59 8.31 1.30 17.48
CA SER A 59 8.01 -0.09 17.15
C SER A 59 9.20 -1.00 17.40
N THR A 60 8.95 -2.09 18.11
CA THR A 60 9.98 -3.06 18.47
C THR A 60 10.36 -3.93 17.27
N PHE A 61 11.47 -4.65 17.38
CA PHE A 61 11.85 -5.62 16.35
C PHE A 61 10.80 -6.73 16.15
N ILE A 62 9.99 -7.05 17.16
CA ILE A 62 8.92 -8.05 17.04
C ILE A 62 7.78 -7.48 16.20
N ASP A 63 7.36 -6.24 16.49
CA ASP A 63 6.30 -5.56 15.75
C ASP A 63 6.66 -5.42 14.26
N LEU A 64 7.92 -5.10 13.95
CA LEU A 64 8.42 -5.04 12.58
C LEU A 64 8.39 -6.40 11.87
N GLN A 65 8.69 -7.49 12.57
CA GLN A 65 8.60 -8.83 12.00
C GLN A 65 7.14 -9.20 11.68
N ASP A 66 6.22 -8.87 12.59
CA ASP A 66 4.80 -9.14 12.40
C ASP A 66 4.22 -8.29 11.26
N ALA A 67 4.60 -7.01 11.17
CA ALA A 67 4.21 -6.14 10.04
C ALA A 67 4.73 -6.67 8.70
N VAL A 68 5.97 -7.15 8.64
CA VAL A 68 6.54 -7.77 7.42
C VAL A 68 5.80 -9.06 7.07
N LYS A 69 5.50 -9.90 8.07
CA LYS A 69 4.73 -11.13 7.88
C LYS A 69 3.33 -10.83 7.36
N GLU A 70 2.67 -9.82 7.91
CA GLU A 70 1.34 -9.39 7.50
C GLU A 70 1.32 -8.86 6.07
N MET A 71 2.29 -8.01 5.72
CA MET A 71 2.49 -7.50 4.36
C MET A 71 2.56 -8.62 3.33
N PHE A 72 3.32 -9.69 3.62
CA PHE A 72 3.45 -10.82 2.69
C PHE A 72 2.30 -11.81 2.75
N SER A 73 1.58 -11.90 3.88
CA SER A 73 0.39 -12.74 4.03
C SER A 73 -0.79 -12.20 3.22
N TYR A 74 -0.94 -10.87 3.15
CA TYR A 74 -2.00 -10.19 2.40
C TYR A 74 -1.52 -9.58 1.09
N TYR A 75 -0.30 -9.92 0.65
CA TYR A 75 0.36 -9.30 -0.49
C TYR A 75 -0.51 -9.18 -1.75
N ASP A 76 -1.12 -10.30 -2.14
CA ASP A 76 -1.92 -10.40 -3.37
C ASP A 76 -3.23 -9.62 -3.25
N VAL A 77 -3.74 -9.48 -2.03
CA VAL A 77 -4.97 -8.75 -1.76
C VAL A 77 -4.70 -7.25 -1.69
N LEU A 78 -3.60 -6.82 -1.06
CA LEU A 78 -3.25 -5.40 -0.92
C LEU A 78 -3.06 -4.67 -2.26
N ASN A 79 -2.86 -5.41 -3.37
CA ASN A 79 -2.74 -4.89 -4.74
C ASN A 79 -1.77 -3.70 -4.84
N LEU A 80 -0.58 -3.87 -4.26
CA LEU A 80 0.39 -2.80 -4.07
C LEU A 80 0.89 -2.23 -5.39
N SER A 81 0.96 -0.91 -5.47
CA SER A 81 1.64 -0.20 -6.56
C SER A 81 3.17 -0.37 -6.48
N LYS A 82 3.88 -0.14 -7.60
CA LYS A 82 5.35 -0.13 -7.63
C LYS A 82 5.93 0.86 -6.60
N THR A 83 5.28 2.00 -6.41
CA THR A 83 5.69 3.02 -5.44
C THR A 83 5.55 2.52 -4.01
N GLN A 84 4.42 1.90 -3.65
CA GLN A 84 4.19 1.36 -2.30
C GLN A 84 5.19 0.25 -1.94
N LYS A 85 5.51 -0.64 -2.89
CA LYS A 85 6.53 -1.69 -2.68
C LYS A 85 7.90 -1.11 -2.35
N ARG A 86 8.30 -0.07 -3.10
CA ARG A 86 9.56 0.67 -2.89
C ARG A 86 9.58 1.43 -1.58
N LEU A 87 8.46 2.07 -1.23
CA LEU A 87 8.33 2.85 0.00
C LEU A 87 8.39 1.95 1.22
N PHE A 88 7.70 0.82 1.20
CA PHE A 88 7.75 -0.19 2.26
C PHE A 88 9.18 -0.64 2.56
N LEU A 89 9.93 -1.06 1.54
CA LEU A 89 11.32 -1.51 1.74
C LEU A 89 12.24 -0.38 2.21
N PHE A 90 12.05 0.84 1.70
CA PHE A 90 12.80 2.00 2.14
C PHE A 90 12.51 2.33 3.62
N ALA A 91 11.24 2.33 4.01
CA ALA A 91 10.82 2.62 5.38
C ALA A 91 11.32 1.56 6.36
N LEU A 92 11.19 0.28 5.99
CA LEU A 92 11.70 -0.83 6.77
C LEU A 92 13.22 -0.76 6.95
N SER A 93 13.98 -0.43 5.89
CA SER A 93 15.44 -0.43 5.96
C SER A 93 16.03 0.74 6.75
N LYS A 94 15.36 1.90 6.76
CA LYS A 94 15.75 3.05 7.59
C LYS A 94 15.41 2.91 9.07
N HIS A 95 14.55 1.96 9.45
CA HIS A 95 13.98 1.92 10.79
C HIS A 95 15.05 1.65 11.88
N PRO A 96 15.06 2.41 12.99
CA PRO A 96 16.13 2.31 13.99
C PRO A 96 16.20 0.91 14.65
N ASN A 97 15.05 0.27 14.86
CA ASN A 97 14.96 -1.02 15.55
C ASN A 97 15.02 -2.24 14.61
N VAL A 98 15.17 -2.04 13.29
CA VAL A 98 15.22 -3.16 12.35
C VAL A 98 16.60 -3.83 12.33
N LYS A 99 16.62 -5.15 12.16
CA LYS A 99 17.84 -5.94 11.95
C LYS A 99 18.00 -6.29 10.47
N SER A 100 19.24 -6.27 9.98
CA SER A 100 19.58 -6.53 8.58
C SER A 100 18.99 -7.82 8.00
N PRO A 101 18.92 -8.96 8.72
CA PRO A 101 18.32 -10.18 8.19
C PRO A 101 16.84 -10.01 7.80
N LEU A 102 16.07 -9.21 8.55
CA LEU A 102 14.66 -8.97 8.23
C LEU A 102 14.53 -8.15 6.94
N VAL A 103 15.35 -7.11 6.79
CA VAL A 103 15.39 -6.27 5.58
C VAL A 103 15.76 -7.10 4.35
N LEU A 104 16.78 -7.95 4.46
CA LEU A 104 17.21 -8.83 3.37
C LEU A 104 16.14 -9.87 3.02
N SER A 105 15.50 -10.47 4.02
CA SER A 105 14.38 -11.39 3.80
C SER A 105 13.23 -10.70 3.05
N ALA A 106 12.84 -9.51 3.49
CA ALA A 106 11.79 -8.73 2.84
C ALA A 106 12.15 -8.33 1.40
N LEU A 107 13.40 -7.90 1.16
CA LEU A 107 13.89 -7.57 -0.18
C LEU A 107 13.84 -8.80 -1.11
N ASN A 108 14.31 -9.95 -0.64
CA ASN A 108 14.33 -11.18 -1.41
C ASN A 108 12.92 -11.65 -1.78
N GLU A 109 12.00 -11.65 -0.81
CA GLU A 109 10.61 -12.06 -1.03
C GLU A 109 9.88 -11.09 -1.97
N MET A 110 10.06 -9.77 -1.77
CA MET A 110 9.48 -8.75 -2.64
C MET A 110 10.03 -8.85 -4.07
N SER A 111 11.34 -9.06 -4.24
CA SER A 111 11.98 -9.18 -5.55
C SER A 111 11.59 -10.47 -6.26
N LYS A 112 11.43 -11.59 -5.54
CA LYS A 112 10.93 -12.85 -6.08
C LYS A 112 9.53 -12.70 -6.68
N ARG A 113 8.67 -11.93 -6.02
CA ARG A 113 7.31 -11.62 -6.51
C ARG A 113 7.27 -10.55 -7.60
N ASN A 114 8.33 -9.74 -7.75
CA ASN A 114 8.39 -8.61 -8.69
C ASN A 114 9.75 -8.54 -9.40
N PRO A 115 10.07 -9.54 -10.24
CA PRO A 115 11.39 -9.63 -10.87
C PRO A 115 11.69 -8.44 -11.80
N ASP A 116 10.66 -7.80 -12.36
CA ASP A 116 10.79 -6.66 -13.27
C ASP A 116 11.36 -5.39 -12.60
N MET A 117 11.20 -5.27 -11.27
CA MET A 117 11.63 -4.09 -10.51
C MET A 117 12.68 -4.41 -9.44
N ALA A 118 13.29 -5.60 -9.44
CA ALA A 118 14.26 -6.03 -8.43
C ALA A 118 15.40 -5.02 -8.21
N LYS A 119 15.91 -4.41 -9.28
CA LYS A 119 16.95 -3.37 -9.20
C LYS A 119 16.48 -2.10 -8.48
N ASP A 120 15.23 -1.68 -8.70
CA ASP A 120 14.66 -0.51 -8.04
C ASP A 120 14.37 -0.78 -6.56
N LEU A 121 13.99 -2.00 -6.22
CA LEU A 121 13.79 -2.45 -4.84
C LEU A 121 15.12 -2.47 -4.06
N ASP A 122 16.19 -3.00 -4.65
CA ASP A 122 17.54 -2.96 -4.06
C ASP A 122 18.00 -1.52 -3.82
N LEU A 123 17.81 -0.64 -4.81
CA LEU A 123 18.14 0.78 -4.67
C LEU A 123 17.34 1.47 -3.55
N SER A 124 16.06 1.12 -3.38
CA SER A 124 15.23 1.61 -2.29
C SER A 124 15.76 1.18 -0.92
N VAL A 125 16.16 -0.09 -0.77
CA VAL A 125 16.74 -0.60 0.48
C VAL A 125 18.03 0.14 0.81
N ARG A 126 18.96 0.24 -0.15
CA ARG A 126 20.24 0.96 0.01
C ARG A 126 20.02 2.39 0.49
N ARG A 127 19.13 3.13 -0.16
CA ARG A 127 18.81 4.51 0.22
C ARG A 127 18.26 4.65 1.64
N GLY A 128 17.52 3.66 2.13
CA GLY A 128 17.04 3.68 3.50
C GLY A 128 18.15 3.35 4.50
N LEU A 129 19.05 2.41 4.17
CA LEU A 129 20.24 2.12 4.97
C LEU A 129 21.18 3.33 5.05
N ASP A 130 21.38 4.05 3.95
CA ASP A 130 22.21 5.26 3.90
C ASP A 130 21.65 6.42 4.76
N ARG A 131 20.35 6.38 5.10
CA ARG A 131 19.67 7.39 5.90
C ARG A 131 19.51 7.03 7.36
N ARG A 132 19.86 5.80 7.73
CA ARG A 132 19.85 5.31 9.11
C ARG A 132 21.14 5.73 9.81
#